data_AF-A0A7S0RA44-F1
#
_entry.id   AF-A0A7S0RA44-F1
#
_cell.length_a   1.000
_cell.length_b   1.000
_cell.length_c   1.000
_cell.angle_alpha   90.00
_cell.angle_beta   90.00
_cell.angle_gamma   90.00
#
_symmetry.space_group_name_H-M   'P 1'
#
loop_
_entity.id
_entity.type
_entity.pdbx_description
1 polymer ?
#
loop_
_entity_poly.entity_id
_entity_poly.type
_entity_poly.pdbx_seq_one_letter_code
_entity_poly.pdbx_strand_id
1 'polypeptide(L)'
;PGPSSTQAAAAAAQAADSPTQEQQAAAAELLVAVLHAAAAFELPQLQAACVEAAGRHVSAHSAVPWLIAAHPYSATGNGGAQAGHDPAFEGLKSLALAYASEHYDDIKARAPASLDALKAQPAELAMELMEARVAAVQRRPGGGGGRGAAGAHGGAAGSGSVGAAAGGLKRKRSDDVAAH
;
A
#
# COMPACT_ATOMS: atom_id res chain seq x y z
N PRO A 1 -30.22 -23.50 22.07
CA PRO A 1 -29.68 -23.65 20.69
C PRO A 1 -28.16 -23.52 20.68
N GLY A 2 -27.45 -24.65 20.78
CA GLY A 2 -26.00 -24.69 20.60
C GLY A 2 -25.64 -24.67 19.11
N PRO A 3 -24.44 -24.18 18.73
CA PRO A 3 -24.02 -24.21 17.34
C PRO A 3 -24.00 -25.67 16.84
N SER A 4 -24.62 -25.91 15.69
CA SER A 4 -24.63 -27.22 15.02
C SER A 4 -23.18 -27.69 14.82
N SER A 5 -22.90 -28.98 15.03
CA SER A 5 -21.55 -29.57 14.96
C SER A 5 -20.77 -29.24 13.68
N THR A 6 -21.47 -29.00 12.57
CA THR A 6 -20.93 -28.51 11.30
C THR A 6 -20.41 -27.08 11.32
N GLN A 7 -21.01 -26.20 12.13
CA GLN A 7 -20.60 -24.79 12.27
C GLN A 7 -19.35 -24.66 13.15
N ALA A 8 -19.23 -25.51 14.17
CA ALA A 8 -18.03 -25.63 15.00
C ALA A 8 -16.84 -26.22 14.22
N ALA A 9 -17.08 -27.21 13.36
CA ALA A 9 -16.04 -27.79 12.50
C ALA A 9 -15.57 -26.82 11.40
N ALA A 10 -16.48 -26.05 10.81
CA ALA A 10 -16.13 -25.02 9.82
C ALA A 10 -15.33 -23.85 10.45
N ALA A 11 -15.69 -23.42 11.67
CA ALA A 11 -14.95 -22.41 12.42
C ALA A 11 -13.55 -22.91 12.83
N ALA A 12 -13.41 -24.19 13.21
CA ALA A 12 -12.13 -24.80 13.53
C ALA A 12 -11.22 -24.95 12.30
N ALA A 13 -11.79 -25.26 11.12
CA ALA A 13 -11.05 -25.30 9.86
C ALA A 13 -10.59 -23.91 9.40
N GLN A 14 -11.42 -22.87 9.58
CA GLN A 14 -11.06 -21.48 9.28
C GLN A 14 -10.01 -20.92 10.26
N ALA A 15 -10.01 -21.37 11.51
CA ALA A 15 -9.01 -21.01 12.51
C ALA A 15 -7.65 -21.70 12.26
N ALA A 16 -7.62 -22.87 11.61
CA ALA A 16 -6.40 -23.61 11.31
C ALA A 16 -5.63 -23.09 10.09
N ASP A 17 -6.25 -22.26 9.25
CA ASP A 17 -5.70 -21.79 7.96
C ASP A 17 -5.34 -20.29 7.97
N SER A 18 -5.51 -19.61 9.10
CA SER A 18 -5.14 -18.21 9.26
C SER A 18 -3.69 -18.12 9.75
N PRO A 19 -2.74 -17.56 8.96
CA PRO A 19 -1.35 -17.44 9.40
C PRO A 19 -1.27 -16.66 10.70
N THR A 20 -0.49 -17.17 11.65
CA THR A 20 -0.33 -16.53 12.96
C THR A 20 0.29 -15.14 12.81
N GLN A 21 0.06 -14.26 13.78
CA GLN A 21 0.66 -12.92 13.80
C GLN A 21 2.18 -12.95 13.61
N GLU A 22 2.85 -13.95 14.18
CA GLU A 22 4.29 -14.18 14.05
C GLU A 22 4.69 -14.60 12.63
N GLN A 23 3.91 -15.47 11.98
CA GLN A 23 4.12 -15.81 10.56
C GLN A 23 3.91 -14.61 9.64
N GLN A 24 2.95 -13.74 9.93
CA GLN A 24 2.71 -12.52 9.15
C GLN A 24 3.86 -11.53 9.28
N ALA A 25 4.41 -11.35 10.48
CA ALA A 25 5.59 -10.51 10.71
C ALA A 25 6.84 -11.08 10.02
N ALA A 26 7.09 -12.40 10.14
CA ALA A 26 8.20 -13.05 9.47
C ALA A 26 8.09 -12.98 7.94
N ALA A 27 6.88 -13.15 7.39
CA ALA A 27 6.64 -12.98 5.95
C ALA A 27 6.89 -11.54 5.50
N ALA A 28 6.56 -10.56 6.34
CA ALA A 28 6.82 -9.15 6.06
C ALA A 28 8.34 -8.88 5.98
N GLU A 29 9.12 -9.41 6.92
CA GLU A 29 10.59 -9.30 6.91
C GLU A 29 11.21 -10.01 5.70
N LEU A 30 10.72 -11.22 5.38
CA LEU A 30 11.19 -11.98 4.23
C LEU A 30 10.96 -11.22 2.92
N LEU A 31 9.80 -10.58 2.76
CA LEU A 31 9.50 -9.80 1.56
C LEU A 31 10.49 -8.66 1.35
N VAL A 32 10.86 -7.95 2.43
CA VAL A 32 11.85 -6.88 2.37
C VAL A 32 13.23 -7.43 2.03
N ALA A 33 13.63 -8.57 2.61
CA ALA A 33 14.91 -9.21 2.32
C ALA A 33 15.02 -9.63 0.85
N VAL A 34 13.94 -10.20 0.29
CA VAL A 34 13.88 -10.56 -1.13
C VAL A 34 13.93 -9.31 -2.01
N LEU A 35 13.23 -8.25 -1.64
CA LEU A 35 13.26 -6.98 -2.37
C LEU A 35 14.68 -6.38 -2.40
N HIS A 36 15.40 -6.46 -1.28
CA HIS A 36 16.80 -6.07 -1.18
C HIS A 36 17.72 -6.87 -2.09
N ALA A 37 17.57 -8.20 -2.07
CA ALA A 37 18.34 -9.08 -2.94
C ALA A 37 18.04 -8.76 -4.41
N ALA A 38 16.76 -8.57 -4.75
CA ALA A 38 16.35 -8.19 -6.09
C ALA A 38 16.97 -6.86 -6.53
N ALA A 39 17.09 -5.87 -5.64
CA ALA A 39 17.81 -4.63 -5.90
C ALA A 39 19.31 -4.83 -6.09
N ALA A 40 19.96 -5.60 -5.22
CA ALA A 40 21.39 -5.87 -5.30
C ALA A 40 21.80 -6.63 -6.58
N PHE A 41 20.90 -7.46 -7.13
CA PHE A 41 21.11 -8.21 -8.37
C PHE A 41 20.48 -7.55 -9.61
N GLU A 42 19.98 -6.32 -9.50
CA GLU A 42 19.34 -5.57 -10.60
C GLU A 42 18.22 -6.38 -11.31
N LEU A 43 17.33 -6.99 -10.51
CA LEU A 43 16.22 -7.84 -10.96
C LEU A 43 14.86 -7.10 -10.88
N PRO A 44 14.56 -6.15 -11.78
CA PRO A 44 13.37 -5.28 -11.67
C PRO A 44 12.03 -6.04 -11.74
N GLN A 45 12.00 -7.19 -12.42
CA GLN A 45 10.80 -8.03 -12.50
C GLN A 45 10.47 -8.67 -11.14
N LEU A 46 11.51 -9.09 -10.41
CA LEU A 46 11.35 -9.64 -9.07
C LEU A 46 10.97 -8.54 -8.08
N GLN A 47 11.56 -7.34 -8.21
CA GLN A 47 11.16 -6.19 -7.42
C GLN A 47 9.68 -5.84 -7.60
N ALA A 48 9.20 -5.75 -8.84
CA ALA A 48 7.79 -5.50 -9.13
C ALA A 48 6.88 -6.59 -8.54
N ALA A 49 7.26 -7.87 -8.68
CA ALA A 49 6.52 -8.98 -8.09
C ALA A 49 6.46 -8.91 -6.56
N CYS A 50 7.55 -8.48 -5.90
CA CYS A 50 7.58 -8.25 -4.46
C CYS A 50 6.62 -7.13 -4.03
N VAL A 51 6.62 -6.00 -4.73
CA VAL A 51 5.70 -4.88 -4.43
C VAL A 51 4.25 -5.27 -4.68
N GLU A 52 3.97 -6.03 -5.75
CA GLU A 52 2.63 -6.54 -6.04
C GLU A 52 2.16 -7.54 -4.97
N ALA A 53 3.03 -8.45 -4.54
CA ALA A 53 2.75 -9.36 -3.45
C ALA A 53 2.51 -8.61 -2.13
N ALA A 54 3.31 -7.57 -1.84
CA ALA A 54 3.08 -6.71 -0.69
C ALA A 54 1.69 -6.06 -0.74
N GLY A 55 1.27 -5.58 -1.91
CA GLY A 55 -0.08 -5.02 -2.11
C GLY A 55 -1.22 -5.98 -1.79
N ARG A 56 -1.04 -7.27 -2.06
CA ARG A 56 -2.05 -8.31 -1.75
C ARG A 56 -2.06 -8.73 -0.28
N HIS A 57 -0.95 -8.53 0.43
CA HIS A 57 -0.73 -9.05 1.78
C HIS A 57 -0.51 -7.95 2.84
N VAL A 58 -0.71 -6.68 2.47
CA VAL A 58 -0.65 -5.57 3.42
C VAL A 58 -1.73 -5.76 4.50
N SER A 59 -1.32 -5.58 5.74
CA SER A 59 -2.16 -5.84 6.91
C SER A 59 -1.75 -4.96 8.08
N ALA A 60 -2.52 -5.00 9.16
CA ALA A 60 -2.19 -4.29 10.39
C ALA A 60 -0.80 -4.66 10.96
N HIS A 61 -0.34 -5.91 10.75
CA HIS A 61 0.93 -6.41 11.26
C HIS A 61 2.11 -6.16 10.32
N SER A 62 1.88 -5.96 9.02
CA SER A 62 2.94 -5.81 8.01
C SER A 62 3.15 -4.37 7.56
N ALA A 63 2.12 -3.51 7.62
CA ALA A 63 2.21 -2.15 7.09
C ALA A 63 3.31 -1.31 7.76
N VAL A 64 3.36 -1.26 9.10
CA VAL A 64 4.37 -0.44 9.79
C VAL A 64 5.79 -1.04 9.66
N PRO A 65 6.02 -2.36 9.81
CA PRO A 65 7.34 -2.94 9.52
C PRO A 65 7.84 -2.66 8.10
N TRP A 66 6.98 -2.75 7.08
CA TRP A 66 7.34 -2.41 5.71
C TRP A 66 7.65 -0.92 5.53
N LEU A 67 6.88 -0.04 6.17
CA LEU A 67 7.16 1.39 6.17
C LEU A 67 8.56 1.69 6.73
N ILE A 68 8.89 1.10 7.89
CA ILE A 68 10.20 1.26 8.54
C ILE A 68 11.31 0.71 7.65
N ALA A 69 11.14 -0.48 7.12
CA ALA A 69 12.19 -1.14 6.36
C ALA A 69 12.44 -0.52 4.98
N ALA A 70 11.40 0.05 4.36
CA ALA A 70 11.51 0.73 3.07
C ALA A 70 12.02 2.18 3.19
N HIS A 71 11.86 2.81 4.36
CA HIS A 71 12.21 4.22 4.55
C HIS A 71 13.65 4.58 4.17
N PRO A 72 14.71 3.83 4.56
CA PRO A 72 16.09 4.15 4.21
C PRO A 72 16.42 4.09 2.72
N TYR A 73 15.59 3.38 1.94
CA TYR A 73 15.76 3.15 0.50
C TYR A 73 14.84 4.05 -0.34
N SER A 74 13.87 4.70 0.31
CA SER A 74 13.06 5.74 -0.29
C SER A 74 13.83 7.06 -0.23
N ALA A 75 13.77 7.86 -1.29
CA ALA A 75 14.44 9.14 -1.30
C ALA A 75 13.84 10.08 -0.25
N THR A 76 14.55 10.32 0.86
CA THR A 76 14.41 11.53 1.68
C THR A 76 15.60 12.42 1.37
N GLY A 77 15.33 13.53 0.67
CA GLY A 77 16.36 14.46 0.23
C GLY A 77 17.17 15.07 1.39
N ASN A 78 18.47 15.24 1.11
CA ASN A 78 19.51 16.00 1.81
C ASN A 78 19.98 15.51 3.20
N GLY A 79 21.01 14.67 3.22
CA GLY A 79 22.03 14.78 4.29
C GLY A 79 22.68 13.51 4.84
N GLY A 80 22.42 12.32 4.31
CA GLY A 80 23.09 11.10 4.77
C GLY A 80 23.15 10.06 3.66
N ALA A 81 24.28 9.38 3.54
CA ALA A 81 24.63 8.40 2.50
C ALA A 81 23.41 7.77 1.81
N GLN A 82 23.12 8.23 0.58
CA GLN A 82 22.02 7.70 -0.21
C GLN A 82 22.30 6.22 -0.49
N ALA A 83 21.65 5.33 0.27
CA ALA A 83 21.26 4.05 -0.29
C ALA A 83 20.45 4.37 -1.55
N GLY A 84 20.86 3.80 -2.69
CA GLY A 84 20.34 4.17 -3.99
C GLY A 84 18.82 4.26 -4.01
N HIS A 85 18.32 5.34 -4.60
CA HIS A 85 16.89 5.51 -4.84
C HIS A 85 16.38 4.33 -5.69
N ASP A 86 15.50 3.52 -5.12
CA ASP A 86 14.91 2.37 -5.79
C ASP A 86 13.37 2.52 -5.85
N PRO A 87 12.78 2.55 -7.06
CA PRO A 87 11.36 2.78 -7.23
C PRO A 87 10.49 1.69 -6.58
N ALA A 88 11.01 0.48 -6.40
CA ALA A 88 10.27 -0.59 -5.75
C ALA A 88 10.17 -0.37 -4.24
N PHE A 89 11.23 0.15 -3.60
CA PHE A 89 11.18 0.55 -2.20
C PHE A 89 10.31 1.78 -1.98
N GLU A 90 10.30 2.74 -2.91
CA GLU A 90 9.35 3.85 -2.88
C GLU A 90 7.90 3.37 -3.01
N GLY A 91 7.63 2.41 -3.91
CA GLY A 91 6.33 1.77 -4.06
C GLY A 91 5.88 1.04 -2.80
N LEU A 92 6.78 0.25 -2.18
CA LEU A 92 6.50 -0.44 -0.93
C LEU A 92 6.21 0.54 0.22
N LYS A 93 7.01 1.60 0.35
CA LYS A 93 6.79 2.66 1.35
C LYS A 93 5.44 3.33 1.15
N SER A 94 5.11 3.71 -0.08
CA SER A 94 3.84 4.39 -0.41
C SER A 94 2.63 3.52 -0.10
N LEU A 95 2.70 2.22 -0.45
CA LEU A 95 1.68 1.23 -0.13
C LEU A 95 1.48 1.09 1.39
N ALA A 96 2.60 0.92 2.12
CA ALA A 96 2.61 0.75 3.56
C ALA A 96 2.06 2.00 4.29
N LEU A 97 2.46 3.20 3.85
CA LEU A 97 2.01 4.48 4.38
C LEU A 97 0.51 4.69 4.14
N ALA A 98 0.02 4.39 2.94
CA ALA A 98 -1.40 4.47 2.60
C ALA A 98 -2.24 3.58 3.51
N TYR A 99 -1.87 2.29 3.63
CA TYR A 99 -2.58 1.38 4.52
C TYR A 99 -2.50 1.83 5.98
N ALA A 100 -1.31 2.18 6.47
CA ALA A 100 -1.10 2.54 7.86
C ALA A 100 -1.83 3.82 8.28
N SER A 101 -1.96 4.79 7.37
CA SER A 101 -2.69 6.03 7.62
C SER A 101 -4.21 5.81 7.64
N GLU A 102 -4.74 4.98 6.75
CA GLU A 102 -6.18 4.68 6.67
C GLU A 102 -6.67 3.74 7.79
N HIS A 103 -5.80 2.81 8.22
CA HIS A 103 -6.11 1.77 9.20
C HIS A 103 -5.37 1.95 10.54
N TYR A 104 -4.96 3.18 10.87
CA TYR A 104 -4.16 3.47 12.05
C TYR A 104 -4.76 2.93 13.36
N ASP A 105 -6.08 3.07 13.54
CA ASP A 105 -6.74 2.62 14.77
C ASP A 105 -6.80 1.08 14.86
N ASP A 106 -6.89 0.38 13.72
CA ASP A 106 -6.82 -1.10 13.67
C ASP A 106 -5.40 -1.60 14.01
N ILE A 107 -4.38 -0.93 13.48
CA ILE A 107 -2.98 -1.19 13.80
C ILE A 107 -2.73 -0.97 15.29
N LYS A 108 -3.25 0.13 15.85
CA LYS A 108 -3.12 0.40 17.30
C LYS A 108 -3.76 -0.70 18.16
N ALA A 109 -4.86 -1.28 17.70
CA ALA A 109 -5.56 -2.34 18.43
C ALA A 109 -4.88 -3.72 18.30
N ARG A 110 -4.35 -4.05 17.13
CA ARG A 110 -3.89 -5.42 16.79
C ARG A 110 -2.38 -5.58 16.75
N ALA A 111 -1.66 -4.51 16.39
CA ALA A 111 -0.22 -4.48 16.23
C ALA A 111 0.43 -3.28 16.98
N PRO A 112 0.12 -3.04 18.27
CA PRO A 112 0.66 -1.89 19.00
C PRO A 112 2.20 -1.90 19.06
N ALA A 113 2.82 -3.08 19.13
CA ALA A 113 4.26 -3.25 19.11
C ALA A 113 4.90 -2.68 17.83
N SER A 114 4.22 -2.73 16.69
CA SER A 114 4.72 -2.15 15.45
C SER A 114 4.73 -0.62 15.50
N LEU A 115 3.74 0.00 16.14
CA LEU A 115 3.74 1.45 16.38
C LEU A 115 4.79 1.86 17.42
N ASP A 116 5.07 1.01 18.40
CA ASP A 116 6.16 1.25 19.35
C ASP A 116 7.53 1.17 18.66
N ALA A 117 7.71 0.21 17.75
CA ALA A 117 8.91 0.13 16.91
C ALA A 117 9.10 1.37 16.03
N LEU A 118 8.00 1.96 15.53
CA LEU A 118 8.04 3.21 14.77
C LEU A 118 8.55 4.40 15.61
N LYS A 119 8.27 4.44 16.91
CA LYS A 119 8.77 5.50 17.81
C LYS A 119 10.29 5.45 17.99
N ALA A 120 10.92 4.30 17.73
CA ALA A 120 12.36 4.13 17.77
C ALA A 120 13.04 4.57 16.45
N GLN A 121 12.27 4.90 15.42
CA GLN A 121 12.77 5.38 14.13
C GLN A 121 12.96 6.91 14.12
N PRO A 122 13.63 7.47 13.10
CA PRO A 122 13.72 8.92 12.91
C PRO A 122 12.34 9.58 12.95
N ALA A 123 12.27 10.74 13.59
CA ALA A 123 11.00 11.44 13.84
C ALA A 123 10.27 11.78 12.53
N GLU A 124 11.01 11.95 11.43
CA GLU A 124 10.46 12.21 10.10
C GLU A 124 9.46 11.13 9.67
N LEU A 125 9.76 9.85 9.92
CA LEU A 125 8.89 8.75 9.49
C LEU A 125 7.58 8.70 10.29
N ALA A 126 7.65 9.01 11.58
CA ALA A 126 6.46 9.11 12.43
C ALA A 126 5.60 10.33 12.05
N MET A 127 6.23 11.47 11.73
CA MET A 127 5.54 12.66 11.24
C MET A 127 4.86 12.40 9.90
N GLU A 128 5.55 11.77 8.95
CA GLU A 128 5.01 11.41 7.63
C GLU A 128 3.74 10.53 7.77
N LEU A 129 3.75 9.54 8.67
CA LEU A 129 2.56 8.73 8.97
C LEU A 129 1.42 9.55 9.56
N MET A 130 1.72 10.46 10.50
CA MET A 130 0.71 11.30 11.14
C MET A 130 0.08 12.30 10.16
N GLU A 131 0.89 12.91 9.29
CA GLU A 131 0.42 13.79 8.22
C GLU A 131 -0.48 13.03 7.24
N ALA A 132 -0.04 11.86 6.79
CA ALA A 132 -0.85 10.98 5.93
C ALA A 132 -2.17 10.59 6.59
N ARG A 133 -2.15 10.28 7.90
CA ARG A 133 -3.37 9.98 8.69
C ARG A 133 -4.31 11.18 8.75
N VAL A 134 -3.80 12.38 9.02
CA VAL A 134 -4.60 13.60 9.04
C VAL A 134 -5.25 13.84 7.67
N ALA A 135 -4.52 13.63 6.58
CA ALA A 135 -5.06 13.72 5.23
C ALA A 135 -6.13 12.65 4.95
N ALA A 136 -5.93 11.41 5.38
CA ALA A 136 -6.89 10.32 5.21
C ALA A 136 -8.20 10.56 5.99
N VAL A 137 -8.13 11.08 7.22
CA VAL A 137 -9.31 11.45 8.02
C VAL A 137 -10.09 12.59 7.38
N GLN A 138 -9.42 13.61 6.85
CA GLN A 138 -10.08 14.74 6.17
C GLN A 138 -10.81 14.35 4.88
N ARG A 139 -10.40 13.26 4.22
CA ARG A 139 -11.08 12.74 3.02
C ARG A 139 -12.35 11.95 3.34
N ARG A 140 -12.61 11.54 4.60
CA ARG A 140 -13.83 10.80 4.95
C ARG A 140 -15.05 11.74 4.92
N PRO A 141 -16.03 11.52 4.03
CA PRO A 141 -17.23 12.35 3.96
C PRO A 141 -18.14 12.00 5.13
N GLY A 142 -18.05 12.74 6.24
CA GLY A 142 -18.91 12.51 7.40
C GLY A 142 -18.60 13.27 8.69
N GLY A 143 -17.48 14.00 8.78
CA GLY A 143 -17.13 14.78 9.97
C GLY A 143 -17.53 16.26 9.85
N GLY A 144 -18.78 16.59 10.13
CA GLY A 144 -19.27 17.98 10.14
C GLY A 144 -18.69 18.82 11.29
N GLY A 145 -18.31 20.07 10.98
CA GLY A 145 -17.91 21.11 11.92
C GLY A 145 -17.46 22.37 11.19
N GLY A 146 -18.42 23.15 10.67
CA GLY A 146 -18.21 24.12 9.60
C GLY A 146 -17.58 25.46 9.96
N ARG A 147 -17.09 26.14 8.91
CA ARG A 147 -17.20 27.60 8.69
C ARG A 147 -16.78 27.93 7.26
N GLY A 148 -17.66 28.56 6.49
CA GLY A 148 -17.29 29.32 5.30
C GLY A 148 -17.90 28.92 3.97
N ALA A 149 -19.21 28.68 3.89
CA ALA A 149 -19.95 28.91 2.65
C ALA A 149 -20.34 30.40 2.61
N ALA A 150 -19.53 31.23 1.96
CA ALA A 150 -19.91 32.57 1.50
C ALA A 150 -18.94 33.10 0.41
N GLY A 151 -19.44 33.21 -0.82
CA GLY A 151 -18.86 33.99 -1.93
C GLY A 151 -17.71 33.32 -2.68
N ALA A 152 -17.68 33.21 -4.01
CA ALA A 152 -18.28 34.08 -5.00
C ALA A 152 -18.68 33.29 -6.26
N HIS A 153 -19.87 33.62 -6.78
CA HIS A 153 -20.17 33.48 -8.20
C HIS A 153 -19.17 34.31 -9.00
N GLY A 154 -18.35 33.64 -9.79
CA GLY A 154 -17.59 34.24 -10.88
C GLY A 154 -17.77 33.35 -12.10
N GLY A 155 -18.76 33.68 -12.94
CA GLY A 155 -18.96 33.00 -14.20
C GLY A 155 -17.76 33.20 -15.12
N ALA A 156 -17.33 32.13 -15.76
CA ALA A 156 -16.64 32.20 -17.04
C ALA A 156 -16.95 30.91 -17.80
N ALA A 157 -17.52 31.10 -18.98
CA ALA A 157 -17.86 30.06 -19.93
C ALA A 157 -16.63 29.25 -20.35
N GLY A 158 -16.85 27.96 -20.62
CA GLY A 158 -15.83 27.07 -21.17
C GLY A 158 -16.48 25.77 -21.64
N SER A 159 -17.30 25.87 -22.69
CA SER A 159 -17.85 24.73 -23.42
C SER A 159 -16.71 23.89 -24.02
N GLY A 160 -16.69 22.60 -23.72
CA GLY A 160 -15.70 21.67 -24.23
C GLY A 160 -16.19 20.23 -24.12
N SER A 161 -17.21 19.88 -24.88
CA SER A 161 -17.57 18.49 -25.17
C SER A 161 -16.47 17.84 -26.01
N VAL A 162 -15.85 16.77 -25.51
CA VAL A 162 -15.18 15.78 -26.38
C VAL A 162 -15.95 14.47 -26.28
N GLY A 163 -16.57 14.13 -27.40
CA GLY A 163 -17.56 13.08 -27.52
C GLY A 163 -16.97 11.68 -27.50
N ALA A 164 -17.82 10.75 -27.07
CA ALA A 164 -17.72 9.36 -27.41
C ALA A 164 -17.82 9.18 -28.93
N ALA A 165 -16.82 8.54 -29.52
CA ALA A 165 -16.94 7.94 -30.84
C ALA A 165 -16.60 6.45 -30.73
N ALA A 166 -17.65 5.64 -30.80
CA ALA A 166 -17.55 4.24 -31.18
C ALA A 166 -17.06 4.13 -32.62
N GLY A 167 -16.12 3.23 -32.87
CA GLY A 167 -15.64 2.92 -34.22
C GLY A 167 -14.56 1.84 -34.19
N GLY A 168 -14.96 0.61 -34.53
CA GLY A 168 -14.11 -0.57 -34.48
C GLY A 168 -13.17 -0.79 -35.67
N LEU A 169 -12.43 -1.89 -35.54
CA LEU A 169 -11.69 -2.66 -36.56
C LEU A 169 -10.41 -2.03 -37.14
N LYS A 170 -9.26 -2.59 -36.74
CA LYS A 170 -8.56 -3.59 -37.58
C LYS A 170 -7.53 -4.38 -36.76
N ARG A 171 -7.81 -5.69 -36.64
CA ARG A 171 -6.87 -6.73 -36.21
C ARG A 171 -5.70 -6.77 -37.19
N LYS A 172 -4.46 -6.64 -36.70
CA LYS A 172 -3.28 -7.11 -37.43
C LYS A 172 -2.87 -8.43 -36.76
N ARG A 173 -3.38 -9.53 -37.30
CA ARG A 173 -2.88 -10.87 -37.00
C ARG A 173 -1.57 -11.03 -37.78
N SER A 174 -0.48 -11.22 -37.05
CA SER A 174 0.67 -11.97 -37.54
C SER A 174 0.20 -13.42 -37.75
N ASP A 175 0.55 -14.02 -38.89
CA ASP A 175 1.15 -15.36 -38.99
C ASP A 175 1.30 -15.79 -40.47
N ASP A 176 2.19 -16.78 -40.66
CA ASP A 176 2.63 -17.50 -41.87
C ASP A 176 3.74 -16.82 -42.69
N VAL A 177 5.01 -17.26 -42.71
CA VAL A 177 5.64 -18.59 -42.82
C VAL A 177 5.24 -19.37 -44.08
N ALA A 178 6.29 -19.70 -44.85
CA ALA A 178 6.41 -20.65 -45.96
C ALA A 178 5.90 -20.24 -47.35
N ALA A 179 6.85 -20.02 -48.28
CA ALA A 179 6.81 -20.60 -49.63
C ALA A 179 8.19 -20.57 -50.31
N HIS A 180 8.67 -21.77 -50.65
CA HIS A 180 9.54 -22.20 -51.76
C HIS A 180 10.71 -21.34 -52.25
#